data_AF-A0A7W1IBQ9-F1
#
_entry.id   AF-A0A7W1IBQ9-F1
#
_cell.length_a   1.000
_cell.length_b   1.000
_cell.length_c   1.000
_cell.angle_alpha   90.00
_cell.angle_beta   90.00
_cell.angle_gamma   90.00
#
_symmetry.space_group_name_H-M   'P 1'
#
loop_
_entity.id
_entity.type
_entity.pdbx_description
1 polymer ?
#
loop_
_entity_poly.entity_id
_entity_poly.type
_entity_poly.pdbx_seq_one_letter_code
_entity_poly.pdbx_strand_id
1 'polypeptide(L)' 'GSPEYFIGSSDMRPRNLRRRVELLVPVLDAVSRAKLDEILERYIQDDCAWDLMATGSYVQKHEGSSRAQDFFAKA' A
#
# COMPACT_ATOMS: atom_id res chain seq x y z
N GLY A 1 -9.36 16.66 5.17
CA GLY A 1 -8.15 17.38 4.70
C GLY A 1 -8.03 17.24 3.20
N SER A 2 -6.94 17.72 2.60
CA SER A 2 -6.59 17.47 1.18
C SER A 2 -5.50 16.38 1.15
N PRO A 3 -5.78 15.17 0.66
CA PRO A 3 -4.79 14.09 0.65
C PRO A 3 -3.64 14.40 -0.32
N GLU A 4 -2.42 14.12 0.12
CA GLU A 4 -1.20 14.21 -0.66
C GLU A 4 -0.62 12.82 -0.90
N TYR A 5 -0.15 12.57 -2.11
CA TYR A 5 0.31 11.26 -2.54
C TYR A 5 1.78 11.34 -2.88
N PHE A 6 2.53 10.37 -2.38
CA PHE A 6 3.96 10.25 -2.66
C PHE A 6 4.27 8.82 -3.07
N ILE A 7 5.21 8.68 -4.00
CA ILE A 7 5.85 7.40 -4.31
C ILE A 7 7.31 7.52 -3.91
N GLY A 8 7.81 6.52 -3.20
CA GLY A 8 9.19 6.49 -2.73
C GLY A 8 9.87 5.16 -2.95
N SER A 9 11.19 5.17 -2.97
CA SER A 9 12.03 3.98 -3.18
C SER A 9 12.17 3.10 -1.94
N SER A 10 11.77 3.58 -0.76
CA SER A 10 12.07 2.93 0.52
C SER A 10 10.95 2.95 1.53
N ASP A 11 11.04 1.99 2.45
CA ASP A 11 10.31 2.00 3.72
C ASP A 11 10.92 2.98 4.73
N MET A 12 10.20 3.22 5.84
CA MET A 12 10.62 4.12 6.92
C MET A 12 11.59 3.47 7.93
N ARG A 13 12.54 2.63 7.47
CA ARG A 13 13.52 2.02 8.38
C ARG A 13 14.74 2.95 8.57
N PRO A 14 15.35 3.00 9.77
CA PRO A 14 16.48 3.89 10.05
C PRO A 14 17.64 3.80 9.07
N ARG A 15 17.90 2.61 8.51
CA ARG A 15 18.93 2.39 7.49
C ARG A 15 18.67 3.18 6.20
N ASN A 16 17.41 3.29 5.78
CA ASN A 16 17.03 3.99 4.57
C ASN A 16 17.03 5.51 4.80
N LEU A 17 16.61 5.95 5.99
CA LEU A 17 16.53 7.37 6.33
C LEU A 17 17.89 8.03 6.65
N ARG A 18 18.93 7.25 6.95
CA ARG A 18 20.21 7.81 7.46
C ARG A 18 21.44 7.38 6.67
N ARG A 19 21.38 6.27 5.93
CA ARG A 19 22.57 5.62 5.36
C ARG A 19 22.44 5.28 3.88
N ARG A 20 21.27 5.48 3.28
CA ARG A 20 21.03 5.23 1.85
C ARG A 20 20.57 6.51 1.17
N VAL A 21 20.84 6.58 -0.13
CA VAL A 21 20.25 7.59 -1.00
C VAL A 21 18.90 7.05 -1.44
N GLU A 22 17.83 7.75 -1.08
CA GLU A 22 16.45 7.36 -1.35
C GLU A 22 15.70 8.54 -1.96
N LEU A 23 14.68 8.25 -2.76
CA LEU A 23 13.85 9.25 -3.42
C LEU A 23 12.40 9.14 -2.92
N LEU A 24 11.78 10.29 -2.67
CA LEU A 24 10.36 10.43 -2.41
C LEU A 24 9.83 11.57 -3.28
N VAL A 25 8.88 11.29 -4.17
CA VAL A 25 8.33 12.29 -5.10
C VAL A 25 6.84 12.47 -4.90
N PRO A 26 6.33 13.71 -4.97
CA PRO A 26 4.90 13.95 -4.96
C PRO A 26 4.25 13.53 -6.28
N VAL A 27 3.04 12.98 -6.19
CA VAL A 27 2.21 12.66 -7.36
C VAL A 27 1.18 13.77 -7.51
N LEU A 28 1.47 14.72 -8.40
CA LEU A 28 0.66 15.94 -8.58
C LEU A 28 -0.54 15.72 -9.51
N ASP A 29 -0.37 14.87 -10.53
CA ASP A 29 -1.39 14.58 -11.53
C ASP A 29 -2.65 13.96 -10.89
N ALA A 30 -3.82 14.52 -11.20
CA ALA A 30 -5.07 14.12 -10.57
C ALA A 30 -5.50 12.70 -10.96
N VAL A 31 -5.28 12.31 -12.22
CA VAL A 31 -5.62 10.96 -12.70
C VAL A 31 -4.75 9.91 -12.02
N SER A 32 -3.46 10.19 -11.88
CA SER A 32 -2.51 9.32 -11.19
C SER A 32 -2.84 9.17 -9.70
N ARG A 33 -3.25 10.26 -9.02
CA ARG A 33 -3.73 10.19 -7.63
C ARG A 33 -4.98 9.31 -7.48
N ALA A 34 -5.96 9.47 -8.37
CA ALA A 34 -7.16 8.64 -8.36
C ALA A 34 -6.84 7.14 -8.56
N LYS A 35 -5.86 6.81 -9.42
CA LYS A 35 -5.39 5.43 -9.58
C LYS A 35 -4.72 4.90 -8.31
N LEU A 36 -3.92 5.72 -7.63
CA LEU A 36 -3.29 5.32 -6.36
C LEU A 36 -4.35 5.09 -5.28
N ASP A 37 -5.38 5.92 -5.21
CA ASP A 37 -6.52 5.70 -4.30
C ASP A 37 -7.20 4.36 -4.56
N GLU A 38 -7.50 4.04 -5.83
CA GLU A 38 -8.12 2.76 -6.17
C GLU A 38 -7.24 1.57 -5.75
N ILE A 39 -5.93 1.67 -5.99
CA ILE A 39 -4.96 0.65 -5.57
C ILE A 39 -4.98 0.48 -4.05
N LEU A 40 -4.84 1.58 -3.30
CA LEU A 40 -4.79 1.55 -1.85
C LEU A 40 -6.10 1.03 -1.25
N GLU A 41 -7.25 1.53 -1.70
CA GLU A 41 -8.57 1.10 -1.24
C GLU A 41 -8.74 -0.41 -1.46
N ARG A 42 -8.31 -0.91 -2.63
CA ARG A 42 -8.43 -2.35 -2.91
C ARG A 42 -7.58 -3.20 -1.99
N TYR A 43 -6.34 -2.79 -1.70
CA TYR A 43 -5.48 -3.52 -0.77
C TYR A 43 -5.98 -3.44 0.68
N ILE A 44 -6.64 -2.34 1.08
CA ILE A 44 -7.27 -2.20 2.39
C ILE A 44 -8.48 -3.14 2.53
N GLN A 45 -9.27 -3.26 1.45
CA GLN A 45 -10.46 -4.12 1.36
C GLN A 45 -10.14 -5.57 0.94
N ASP A 46 -8.87 -5.99 0.92
CA ASP A 46 -8.51 -7.37 0.56
C ASP A 46 -8.94 -8.35 1.67
N ASP A 47 -9.90 -9.22 1.36
CA ASP A 47 -10.48 -10.19 2.29
C ASP A 47 -9.52 -11.36 2.60
N CYS A 48 -8.53 -11.57 1.73
CA CYS A 48 -7.50 -12.59 1.87
C CYS A 48 -6.25 -12.07 2.58
N ALA A 49 -6.22 -10.81 2.99
CA ALA A 49 -5.08 -10.22 3.68
C ALA A 49 -4.87 -10.84 5.07
N TRP A 50 -3.66 -10.64 5.59
CA TRP A 50 -3.26 -11.08 6.92
C TRP A 50 -3.10 -9.87 7.83
N ASP A 51 -3.80 -9.89 8.96
CA ASP A 51 -3.68 -8.88 10.01
C ASP A 51 -2.48 -9.20 10.90
N LEU A 52 -1.62 -8.19 11.09
CA LEU A 52 -0.53 -8.25 12.05
C LEU A 52 -1.06 -7.83 13.43
N MET A 53 -1.16 -8.78 14.34
CA MET A 53 -1.61 -8.55 15.69
C MET A 53 -0.51 -7.88 16.54
N ALA A 54 -0.90 -7.21 17.62
CA ALA A 54 0.03 -6.58 18.55
C ALA A 54 1.06 -7.56 19.17
N THR A 55 0.73 -8.85 19.20
CA THR A 55 1.63 -9.93 19.65
C THR A 55 2.73 -10.27 18.63
N GLY A 56 2.68 -9.71 17.42
CA GLY A 56 3.54 -10.09 16.30
C GLY A 56 3.04 -11.33 15.53
N SER A 57 1.91 -11.92 15.94
CA SER A 57 1.28 -13.03 15.23
C SER A 57 0.49 -12.53 14.03
N TYR A 58 0.44 -13.33 12.97
CA TYR A 58 -0.40 -13.07 11.80
C TYR A 58 -1.69 -13.88 11.89
N VAL A 59 -2.83 -13.24 11.64
CA VAL A 59 -4.14 -13.88 11.54
C VAL A 59 -4.73 -13.52 10.18
N GLN A 60 -5.16 -14.53 9.42
CA GLN A 60 -5.82 -14.29 8.16
C GLN A 60 -7.21 -13.69 8.41
N LYS A 61 -7.56 -12.60 7.70
CA LYS A 61 -8.84 -11.90 7.87
C LYS A 61 -10.02 -12.86 7.69
N HIS A 62 -10.17 -13.48 6.52
CA HIS A 62 -11.16 -14.52 6.24
C HIS A 62 -10.74 -15.40 5.03
N GLU A 63 -11.43 -16.53 4.79
CA GLU A 63 -11.36 -17.27 3.50
C GLU A 63 -12.22 -16.58 2.42
N GLY A 64 -12.04 -15.27 2.26
CA GLY A 64 -12.71 -14.53 1.18
C GLY A 64 -12.19 -14.94 -0.21
N SER A 65 -12.92 -14.54 -1.25
CA SER A 65 -12.48 -14.73 -2.65
C SER A 65 -11.91 -13.46 -3.28
N SER A 66 -12.05 -12.31 -2.61
CA SER A 66 -11.57 -11.02 -3.11
C SER A 66 -10.11 -10.83 -2.75
N ARG A 67 -9.25 -10.85 -3.77
CA ARG A 67 -7.80 -10.57 -3.68
C ARG A 67 -7.48 -9.37 -4.53
N ALA A 68 -6.75 -8.40 -3.98
CA ALA A 68 -6.38 -7.19 -4.69
C ALA A 68 -5.56 -7.50 -5.95
N GLN A 69 -4.63 -8.44 -5.86
CA GLN A 69 -3.75 -8.81 -6.97
C GLN A 69 -4.50 -9.49 -8.13
N ASP A 70 -5.52 -10.31 -7.84
CA ASP A 70 -6.31 -10.98 -8.88
C ASP A 70 -7.10 -9.98 -9.73
N PHE A 71 -7.50 -8.84 -9.15
CA PHE A 71 -8.15 -7.77 -9.89
C PHE A 71 -7.18 -7.09 -10.85
N PHE A 72 -6.00 -6.68 -10.37
CA PHE A 72 -5.01 -5.99 -11.21
C PHE A 72 -4.34 -6.90 -12.25
N ALA A 73 -4.29 -8.21 -12.01
CA ALA A 73 -3.76 -9.17 -12.97
C ALA A 73 -4.71 -9.46 -14.15
N LYS A 74 -6.00 -9.13 -14.02
CA LYS A 74 -7.05 -9.37 -15.02
C LYS A 74 -7.49 -8.12 -15.77
N ALA A 75 -7.02 -6.94 -15.36
CA ALA A 75 -7.29 -5.65 -15.98
C ALA A 75 -6.21 -5.32 -17.04
#